data_AF-A0A259TW51-F1
#
_entry.id   AF-A0A259TW51-F1
#
_cell.length_a   1.000
_cell.length_b   1.000
_cell.length_c   1.000
_cell.angle_alpha   90.00
_cell.angle_beta   90.00
_cell.angle_gamma   90.00
#
_symmetry.space_group_name_H-M   'P 1'
#
loop_
_entity.id
_entity.type
_entity.pdbx_description
1 polymer ?
#
loop_
_entity_poly.entity_id
_entity_poly.type
_entity_poly.pdbx_seq_one_letter_code
_entity_poly.pdbx_strand_id
1 'polypeptide(L)'
;MRRLDDLSEALAEAGSDAARTQIAADALAASGVAPLADARVPGKSGRFVVGVDGRTLAGWIPGRGPLHKDSLIVVAASRDGVSDLALIEASRMLVASGAYTQIPARSVLVVLGDDVRAPLRLWNREAVLSVLRVGTAGPDSLAGRPVQALAPEANAATLAARLYEVLSLAATPSPSVYTR
;
A
#
# COMPACT_ATOMS: atom_id res chain seq x y z
N MET A 1 -4.68 19.14 5.60
CA MET A 1 -5.84 18.57 6.32
C MET A 1 -7.10 18.57 5.50
N ARG A 2 -7.57 19.71 4.96
CA ARG A 2 -8.79 19.80 4.11
C ARG A 2 -9.02 18.64 3.14
N ARG A 3 -7.98 18.16 2.47
CA ARG A 3 -8.05 17.04 1.50
C ARG A 3 -8.46 15.68 2.09
N LEU A 4 -8.03 15.35 3.32
CA LEU A 4 -8.43 14.09 3.96
C LEU A 4 -9.89 14.17 4.40
N ASP A 5 -10.31 15.34 4.88
CA ASP A 5 -11.69 15.59 5.26
C ASP A 5 -12.60 15.49 4.02
N ASP A 6 -12.21 16.12 2.90
CA ASP A 6 -12.94 16.04 1.62
C ASP A 6 -13.04 14.58 1.10
N LEU A 7 -11.97 13.78 1.23
CA LEU A 7 -11.96 12.38 0.81
C LEU A 7 -12.80 11.50 1.74
N SER A 8 -12.74 11.76 3.04
CA SER A 8 -13.56 11.08 4.05
C SER A 8 -15.05 11.31 3.77
N GLU A 9 -15.44 12.55 3.50
CA GLU A 9 -16.80 12.93 3.14
C GLU A 9 -17.25 12.24 1.84
N ALA A 10 -16.43 12.27 0.78
CA ALA A 10 -16.74 11.59 -0.48
C ALA A 10 -16.95 10.08 -0.31
N LEU A 11 -16.15 9.42 0.56
CA LEU A 11 -16.31 7.99 0.86
C LEU A 11 -17.58 7.71 1.69
N ALA A 12 -17.95 8.62 2.59
CA ALA A 12 -19.15 8.51 3.41
C ALA A 12 -20.44 8.73 2.59
N GLU A 13 -20.43 9.69 1.67
CA GLU A 13 -21.56 10.03 0.78
C GLU A 13 -21.77 9.02 -0.35
N ALA A 14 -20.79 8.18 -0.63
CA ALA A 14 -20.88 7.17 -1.67
C ALA A 14 -22.03 6.17 -1.39
N GLY A 15 -23.07 6.25 -2.23
CA GLY A 15 -24.30 5.45 -2.12
C GLY A 15 -24.14 3.96 -2.45
N SER A 16 -22.93 3.48 -2.77
CA SER A 16 -22.67 2.06 -3.02
C SER A 16 -21.20 1.68 -2.77
N ASP A 17 -20.95 0.39 -2.50
CA ASP A 17 -19.59 -0.15 -2.37
C ASP A 17 -18.76 0.04 -3.65
N ALA A 18 -19.39 -0.08 -4.82
CA ALA A 18 -18.71 0.14 -6.10
C ALA A 18 -18.20 1.59 -6.21
N ALA A 19 -19.02 2.57 -5.79
CA ALA A 19 -18.61 3.98 -5.76
C ALA A 19 -17.47 4.21 -4.75
N ARG A 20 -17.55 3.63 -3.54
CA ARG A 20 -16.46 3.72 -2.53
C ARG A 20 -15.16 3.11 -3.03
N THR A 21 -15.23 2.00 -3.75
CA THR A 21 -14.07 1.35 -4.36
C THR A 21 -13.45 2.24 -5.43
N GLN A 22 -14.28 2.82 -6.30
CA GLN A 22 -13.81 3.71 -7.36
C GLN A 22 -13.15 4.98 -6.79
N ILE A 23 -13.78 5.66 -5.83
CA ILE A 23 -13.22 6.85 -5.17
C ILE A 23 -11.86 6.55 -4.54
N ALA A 24 -11.73 5.42 -3.85
CA ALA A 24 -10.46 5.01 -3.25
C ALA A 24 -9.39 4.68 -4.30
N ALA A 25 -9.77 4.04 -5.41
CA ALA A 25 -8.85 3.76 -6.51
C ALA A 25 -8.34 5.04 -7.16
N ASP A 26 -9.22 6.01 -7.40
CA ASP A 26 -8.86 7.31 -7.96
C ASP A 26 -7.97 8.11 -6.99
N ALA A 27 -8.24 8.04 -5.68
CA ALA A 27 -7.41 8.66 -4.66
C ALA A 27 -6.00 8.06 -4.58
N LEU A 28 -5.87 6.73 -4.69
CA LEU A 28 -4.57 6.05 -4.78
C LEU A 28 -3.81 6.47 -6.05
N ALA A 29 -4.49 6.46 -7.20
CA ALA A 29 -3.89 6.87 -8.47
C ALA A 29 -3.42 8.34 -8.42
N ALA A 30 -4.24 9.24 -7.87
CA ALA A 30 -3.90 10.65 -7.66
C ALA A 30 -2.76 10.85 -6.66
N SER A 31 -2.52 9.88 -5.78
CA SER A 31 -1.39 9.85 -4.84
C SER A 31 -0.09 9.34 -5.50
N GLY A 32 -0.13 8.98 -6.78
CA GLY A 32 0.99 8.46 -7.55
C GLY A 32 1.21 6.95 -7.41
N VAL A 33 0.24 6.23 -6.84
CA VAL A 33 0.25 4.77 -6.85
C VAL A 33 -0.18 4.29 -8.22
N ALA A 34 0.73 3.65 -8.95
CA ALA A 34 0.42 3.11 -10.26
C ALA A 34 -0.43 1.83 -10.10
N PRO A 35 -1.45 1.62 -10.95
CA PRO A 35 -2.18 0.35 -10.99
C PRO A 35 -1.22 -0.82 -11.16
N LEU A 36 -1.60 -1.99 -10.63
CA LEU A 36 -0.98 -3.24 -11.06
C LEU A 36 -1.33 -3.51 -12.53
N ALA A 37 -0.53 -2.93 -13.43
CA ALA A 37 -0.53 -3.28 -14.83
C ALA A 37 0.07 -4.68 -14.97
N ASP A 38 -0.56 -5.48 -15.80
CA ASP A 38 -0.27 -6.89 -15.94
C ASP A 38 1.08 -7.09 -16.62
N ALA A 39 2.10 -7.54 -15.88
CA ALA A 39 3.35 -7.97 -16.47
C ALA A 39 3.40 -9.49 -16.71
N ARG A 40 2.41 -10.30 -16.26
CA ARG A 40 2.48 -11.79 -16.36
C ARG A 40 1.28 -12.62 -15.83
N VAL A 41 0.04 -12.15 -15.84
CA VAL A 41 -1.15 -12.97 -15.48
C VAL A 41 -1.90 -13.41 -16.73
N PRO A 42 -1.80 -14.67 -17.16
CA PRO A 42 -2.69 -15.18 -18.20
C PRO A 42 -4.13 -15.16 -17.68
N GLY A 43 -4.99 -14.33 -18.31
CA GLY A 43 -6.44 -14.49 -18.25
C GLY A 43 -7.25 -13.45 -17.44
N LYS A 44 -6.64 -12.42 -16.84
CA LYS A 44 -7.40 -11.28 -16.27
C LYS A 44 -6.70 -9.97 -16.56
N SER A 45 -7.34 -9.13 -17.37
CA SER A 45 -6.91 -7.78 -17.71
C SER A 45 -6.54 -6.95 -16.48
N GLY A 46 -5.44 -6.21 -16.54
CA GLY A 46 -4.83 -5.42 -15.46
C GLY A 46 -5.81 -4.46 -14.77
N ARG A 47 -6.32 -4.87 -13.61
CA ARG A 47 -7.27 -4.12 -12.80
C ARG A 47 -6.63 -3.77 -11.47
N PHE A 48 -6.86 -2.53 -11.02
CA PHE A 48 -6.62 -2.12 -9.64
C PHE A 48 -7.39 -3.00 -8.64
N VAL A 49 -8.52 -3.55 -9.08
CA VAL A 49 -9.38 -4.44 -8.32
C VAL A 49 -8.91 -5.89 -8.44
N VAL A 50 -8.53 -6.47 -7.30
CA VAL A 50 -8.04 -7.84 -7.12
C VAL A 50 -8.87 -8.56 -6.05
N GLY A 51 -8.68 -9.88 -5.91
CA GLY A 51 -9.41 -10.71 -4.95
C GLY A 51 -10.66 -11.39 -5.55
N VAL A 52 -11.27 -12.28 -4.77
CA VAL A 52 -12.42 -13.11 -5.19
C VAL A 52 -13.71 -12.29 -5.32
N ASP A 53 -13.88 -11.28 -4.47
CA ASP A 53 -15.06 -10.41 -4.39
C ASP A 53 -14.92 -9.11 -5.19
N GLY A 54 -13.73 -8.82 -5.71
CA GLY A 54 -13.43 -7.59 -6.43
C GLY A 54 -13.52 -6.34 -5.56
N ARG A 55 -13.23 -6.44 -4.27
CA ARG A 55 -13.20 -5.27 -3.36
C ARG A 55 -11.79 -4.88 -2.90
N THR A 56 -10.82 -5.77 -3.09
CA THR A 56 -9.43 -5.45 -2.75
C THR A 56 -8.83 -4.60 -3.86
N LEU A 57 -8.26 -3.44 -3.51
CA LEU A 57 -7.48 -2.63 -4.43
C LEU A 57 -6.00 -2.90 -4.23
N ALA A 58 -5.26 -3.00 -5.32
CA ALA A 58 -3.81 -3.15 -5.27
C ALA A 58 -3.13 -2.30 -6.35
N GLY A 59 -2.06 -1.63 -5.93
CA GLY A 59 -1.23 -0.78 -6.77
C GLY A 59 0.22 -0.82 -6.31
N TRP A 60 1.08 -0.12 -7.02
CA TRP A 60 2.51 -0.15 -6.78
C TRP A 60 3.14 1.24 -6.82
N ILE A 61 4.18 1.43 -6.03
CA ILE A 61 5.05 2.60 -6.08
C ILE A 61 6.45 2.13 -6.51
N PRO A 62 6.99 2.65 -7.63
CA PRO A 62 8.32 2.29 -8.11
C PRO A 62 9.45 2.70 -7.17
N GLY A 63 10.39 1.77 -6.94
CA GLY A 63 11.69 2.09 -6.34
C GLY A 63 12.71 2.62 -7.37
N ARG A 64 13.74 3.35 -6.92
CA ARG A 64 14.72 4.05 -7.79
C ARG A 64 15.84 3.20 -8.44
N GLY A 65 16.08 1.95 -8.04
CA GLY A 65 17.23 1.16 -8.54
C GLY A 65 16.85 0.03 -9.52
N PRO A 66 17.82 -0.55 -10.25
CA PRO A 66 17.67 -1.89 -10.84
C PRO A 66 17.69 -2.92 -9.70
N LEU A 67 16.70 -2.87 -8.82
CA LEU A 67 16.47 -3.88 -7.82
C LEU A 67 15.35 -4.71 -8.38
N HIS A 68 15.72 -5.93 -8.73
CA HIS A 68 14.92 -6.98 -9.32
C HIS A 68 13.58 -7.14 -8.59
N LYS A 69 12.76 -8.04 -9.09
CA LYS A 69 11.50 -8.48 -8.48
C LYS A 69 11.66 -9.08 -7.06
N ASP A 70 12.75 -8.77 -6.36
CA ASP A 70 13.36 -9.40 -5.19
C ASP A 70 13.46 -8.43 -3.98
N SER A 71 12.94 -7.20 -4.08
CA SER A 71 12.95 -6.23 -2.95
C SER A 71 11.65 -5.44 -2.89
N LEU A 72 10.66 -6.06 -2.25
CA LEU A 72 9.29 -5.59 -2.11
C LEU A 72 8.95 -5.30 -0.64
N ILE A 73 8.42 -4.11 -0.40
CA ILE A 73 7.71 -3.77 0.84
C ILE A 73 6.22 -3.91 0.56
N VAL A 74 5.52 -4.69 1.38
CA VAL A 74 4.06 -4.81 1.29
C VAL A 74 3.47 -3.92 2.38
N VAL A 75 2.54 -3.05 2.01
CA VAL A 75 1.75 -2.26 2.94
C VAL A 75 0.27 -2.48 2.65
N ALA A 76 -0.47 -2.89 3.68
CA ALA A 76 -1.88 -3.20 3.56
C ALA A 76 -2.71 -2.45 4.60
N ALA A 77 -3.92 -2.03 4.23
CA ALA A 77 -4.89 -1.48 5.16
C ALA A 77 -6.29 -2.05 4.95
N SER A 78 -7.03 -2.21 6.06
CA SER A 78 -8.45 -2.54 6.04
C SER A 78 -9.29 -1.40 5.46
N ARG A 79 -10.47 -1.72 4.91
CA ARG A 79 -11.45 -0.74 4.41
C ARG A 79 -12.40 -0.30 5.52
N ASP A 80 -11.85 0.24 6.60
CA ASP A 80 -12.60 0.67 7.80
C ASP A 80 -12.83 2.19 7.89
N GLY A 81 -12.44 2.95 6.86
CA GLY A 81 -12.60 4.40 6.78
C GLY A 81 -11.41 5.18 7.35
N VAL A 82 -10.75 4.67 8.39
CA VAL A 82 -9.58 5.36 8.99
C VAL A 82 -8.28 4.83 8.39
N SER A 83 -8.16 3.51 8.29
CA SER A 83 -6.96 2.82 7.83
C SER A 83 -6.72 3.01 6.34
N ASP A 84 -7.78 3.04 5.53
CA ASP A 84 -7.68 3.29 4.09
C ASP A 84 -7.32 4.74 3.77
N LEU A 85 -7.92 5.72 4.46
CA LEU A 85 -7.49 7.13 4.40
C LEU A 85 -6.02 7.28 4.81
N ALA A 86 -5.62 6.63 5.90
CA ALA A 86 -4.24 6.68 6.38
C ALA A 86 -3.24 6.11 5.36
N LEU A 87 -3.57 4.99 4.72
CA LEU A 87 -2.72 4.39 3.69
C LEU A 87 -2.63 5.25 2.43
N ILE A 88 -3.74 5.83 1.98
CA ILE A 88 -3.77 6.74 0.82
C ILE A 88 -2.84 7.93 1.08
N GLU A 89 -2.98 8.57 2.24
CA GLU A 89 -2.17 9.74 2.58
C GLU A 89 -0.69 9.38 2.77
N ALA A 90 -0.38 8.29 3.48
CA ALA A 90 1.01 7.84 3.65
C ALA A 90 1.66 7.50 2.30
N SER A 91 0.91 6.89 1.38
CA SER A 91 1.38 6.61 0.01
C SER A 91 1.68 7.91 -0.75
N ARG A 92 0.79 8.90 -0.65
CA ARG A 92 1.00 10.23 -1.23
C ARG A 92 2.25 10.91 -0.69
N MET A 93 2.44 10.88 0.63
CA MET A 93 3.62 11.43 1.30
C MET A 93 4.89 10.72 0.84
N LEU A 94 4.87 9.39 0.71
CA LEU A 94 6.01 8.62 0.20
C LEU A 94 6.37 9.01 -1.24
N VAL A 95 5.40 9.05 -2.14
CA VAL A 95 5.63 9.46 -3.54
C VAL A 95 6.14 10.90 -3.61
N ALA A 96 5.52 11.82 -2.86
CA ALA A 96 5.93 13.22 -2.81
C ALA A 96 7.36 13.38 -2.25
N SER A 97 7.74 12.59 -1.24
CA SER A 97 9.10 12.57 -0.71
C SER A 97 10.12 12.15 -1.78
N GLY A 98 9.75 11.25 -2.70
CA GLY A 98 10.63 10.77 -3.77
C GLY A 98 10.92 11.75 -4.89
N ALA A 99 10.13 12.81 -5.02
CA ALA A 99 10.47 13.92 -5.91
C ALA A 99 11.75 14.65 -5.45
N TYR A 100 12.02 14.63 -4.15
CA TYR A 100 13.12 15.39 -3.52
C TYR A 100 14.17 14.50 -2.85
N THR A 101 13.90 13.20 -2.71
CA THR A 101 14.78 12.23 -2.05
C THR A 101 15.03 11.01 -2.94
N GLN A 102 15.97 10.15 -2.56
CA GLN A 102 16.16 8.85 -3.24
C GLN A 102 15.16 7.76 -2.78
N ILE A 103 14.09 8.13 -2.07
CA ILE A 103 13.07 7.22 -1.53
C ILE A 103 11.87 7.17 -2.48
N PRO A 104 11.21 6.02 -2.68
CA PRO A 104 11.59 4.73 -2.13
C PRO A 104 12.74 4.11 -2.95
N ALA A 105 13.70 3.51 -2.26
CA ALA A 105 14.73 2.72 -2.93
C ALA A 105 14.20 1.33 -3.30
N ARG A 106 13.26 0.82 -2.50
CA ARG A 106 12.57 -0.47 -2.69
C ARG A 106 11.20 -0.26 -3.29
N SER A 107 10.71 -1.27 -4.00
CA SER A 107 9.35 -1.23 -4.55
C SER A 107 8.33 -1.40 -3.44
N VAL A 108 7.21 -0.68 -3.51
CA VAL A 108 6.12 -0.82 -2.52
C VAL A 108 4.87 -1.35 -3.19
N LEU A 109 4.36 -2.48 -2.70
CA LEU A 109 3.02 -2.99 -3.01
C LEU A 109 2.03 -2.40 -2.01
N VAL A 110 1.10 -1.60 -2.51
CA VAL A 110 0.03 -0.95 -1.72
C VAL A 110 -1.24 -1.75 -1.90
N VAL A 111 -1.87 -2.19 -0.80
CA VAL A 111 -3.11 -2.96 -0.81
C VAL A 111 -4.16 -2.36 0.11
N LEU A 112 -5.36 -2.15 -0.40
CA LEU A 112 -6.54 -1.78 0.40
C LEU A 112 -7.57 -2.91 0.33
N GLY A 113 -7.94 -3.47 1.48
CA GLY A 113 -8.90 -4.57 1.58
C GLY A 113 -8.33 -5.84 2.19
N ASP A 114 -9.19 -6.82 2.38
CA ASP A 114 -8.92 -7.96 3.25
C ASP A 114 -8.09 -9.07 2.57
N ASP A 115 -8.11 -9.15 1.23
CA ASP A 115 -7.38 -10.18 0.47
C ASP A 115 -5.99 -9.69 0.01
N VAL A 116 -5.11 -9.44 0.97
CA VAL A 116 -3.70 -9.07 0.70
C VAL A 116 -2.94 -10.17 -0.05
N ARG A 117 -3.41 -11.43 0.04
CA ARG A 117 -2.76 -12.56 -0.61
C ARG A 117 -2.99 -12.59 -2.11
N ALA A 118 -4.14 -12.13 -2.60
CA ALA A 118 -4.43 -12.09 -4.04
C ALA A 118 -3.38 -11.33 -4.86
N PRO A 119 -3.06 -10.06 -4.57
CA PRO A 119 -2.02 -9.35 -5.32
C PRO A 119 -0.65 -9.96 -5.07
N LEU A 120 -0.33 -10.40 -3.86
CA LEU A 120 1.01 -10.92 -3.52
C LEU A 120 1.43 -12.16 -4.35
N ARG A 121 0.48 -12.90 -4.94
CA ARG A 121 0.77 -14.04 -5.83
C ARG A 121 1.59 -13.67 -7.07
N LEU A 122 1.67 -12.39 -7.42
CA LEU A 122 2.44 -11.92 -8.58
C LEU A 122 3.95 -11.80 -8.31
N TRP A 123 4.37 -11.98 -7.05
CA TRP A 123 5.76 -11.85 -6.63
C TRP A 123 6.31 -13.16 -6.05
N ASN A 124 7.64 -13.33 -6.17
CA ASN A 124 8.33 -14.36 -5.40
C ASN A 124 8.22 -14.01 -3.90
N ARG A 125 7.97 -15.00 -3.05
CA ARG A 125 7.91 -14.81 -1.59
C ARG A 125 9.22 -14.26 -1.04
N GLU A 126 10.34 -14.68 -1.61
CA GLU A 126 11.69 -14.24 -1.20
C GLU A 126 11.91 -12.75 -1.46
N ALA A 127 11.16 -12.16 -2.38
CA ALA A 127 11.21 -10.74 -2.67
C ALA A 127 10.65 -9.87 -1.55
N VAL A 128 9.77 -10.43 -0.73
CA VAL A 128 9.10 -9.68 0.34
C VAL A 128 10.12 -9.48 1.46
N LEU A 129 10.50 -8.22 1.69
CA LEU A 129 11.45 -7.85 2.73
C LEU A 129 10.75 -7.45 4.02
N SER A 130 9.61 -6.77 3.90
CA SER A 130 8.81 -6.33 5.04
C SER A 130 7.33 -6.30 4.68
N VAL A 131 6.49 -6.49 5.68
CA VAL A 131 5.04 -6.42 5.57
C VAL A 131 4.50 -5.54 6.69
N LEU A 132 3.87 -4.45 6.30
CA LEU A 132 3.22 -3.49 7.19
C LEU A 132 1.70 -3.63 7.06
N ARG A 133 0.99 -3.58 8.18
CA ARG A 133 -0.48 -3.57 8.20
C ARG A 133 -1.02 -2.46 9.06
N VAL A 134 -2.10 -1.84 8.60
CA VAL A 134 -2.92 -0.89 9.37
C VAL A 134 -4.37 -1.36 9.43
N GLY A 135 -5.01 -1.18 10.58
CA GLY A 135 -6.41 -1.57 10.77
C GLY A 135 -6.59 -2.94 11.41
N THR A 136 -7.72 -3.58 11.12
CA THR A 136 -8.20 -4.78 11.81
C THR A 136 -7.24 -5.98 11.76
N ALA A 137 -7.48 -6.96 12.64
CA ALA A 137 -6.67 -8.16 12.74
C ALA A 137 -6.65 -8.94 11.41
N GLY A 138 -5.45 -9.32 10.99
CA GLY A 138 -5.19 -10.17 9.84
C GLY A 138 -4.09 -11.18 10.20
N PRO A 139 -3.52 -11.92 9.23
CA PRO A 139 -2.53 -12.93 9.54
C PRO A 139 -1.27 -12.31 10.19
N ASP A 140 -0.68 -13.02 11.15
CA ASP A 140 0.56 -12.60 11.83
C ASP A 140 1.80 -12.68 10.93
N SER A 141 1.69 -13.42 9.81
CA SER A 141 2.73 -13.53 8.81
C SER A 141 2.19 -13.56 7.38
N LEU A 142 2.96 -13.01 6.45
CA LEU A 142 2.70 -13.02 5.01
C LEU A 142 4.01 -13.30 4.27
N ALA A 143 3.97 -14.22 3.30
CA ALA A 143 5.16 -14.67 2.55
C ALA A 143 6.36 -15.10 3.43
N GLY A 144 6.11 -15.65 4.62
CA GLY A 144 7.18 -16.05 5.55
C GLY A 144 7.81 -14.89 6.34
N ARG A 145 7.25 -13.68 6.23
CA ARG A 145 7.66 -12.50 7.02
C ARG A 145 6.64 -12.20 8.11
N PRO A 146 7.07 -11.79 9.32
CA PRO A 146 6.15 -11.28 10.32
C PRO A 146 5.49 -9.99 9.83
N VAL A 147 4.22 -9.82 10.14
CA VAL A 147 3.47 -8.58 9.84
C VAL A 147 3.71 -7.59 10.97
N GLN A 148 4.29 -6.44 10.64
CA GLN A 148 4.34 -5.31 11.54
C GLN A 148 2.99 -4.59 11.50
N ALA A 149 2.16 -4.86 12.50
CA ALA A 149 0.89 -4.18 12.67
C ALA A 149 1.12 -2.82 13.35
N LEU A 150 0.57 -1.77 12.78
CA LEU A 150 0.41 -0.48 13.44
C LEU A 150 -0.89 -0.51 14.24
N ALA A 151 -0.82 0.00 15.47
CA ALA A 151 -2.00 0.10 16.32
C ALA A 151 -3.06 0.98 15.65
N PRO A 152 -4.35 0.64 15.78
CA PRO A 152 -5.42 1.50 15.32
C PRO A 152 -5.35 2.84 16.06
N GLU A 153 -5.65 3.92 15.35
CA GLU A 153 -5.73 5.28 15.88
C GLU A 153 -7.10 5.86 15.55
N ALA A 154 -7.59 6.78 16.39
CA ALA A 154 -8.89 7.43 16.13
C ALA A 154 -8.83 8.44 14.96
N ASN A 155 -7.62 8.92 14.61
CA ASN A 155 -7.41 9.95 13.60
C ASN A 155 -6.55 9.42 12.45
N ALA A 156 -7.11 9.44 11.23
CA ALA A 156 -6.44 9.01 10.01
C ALA A 156 -5.15 9.78 9.72
N ALA A 157 -5.08 11.08 10.05
CA ALA A 157 -3.88 11.89 9.82
C ALA A 157 -2.71 11.48 10.73
N THR A 158 -2.98 11.21 12.01
CA THR A 158 -1.96 10.70 12.95
C THR A 158 -1.47 9.32 12.52
N LEU A 159 -2.40 8.46 12.10
CA LEU A 159 -2.08 7.13 11.59
C LEU A 159 -1.27 7.19 10.30
N ALA A 160 -1.61 8.10 9.39
CA ALA A 160 -0.88 8.34 8.15
C ALA A 160 0.56 8.76 8.41
N ALA A 161 0.79 9.69 9.35
CA ALA A 161 2.12 10.14 9.70
C ALA A 161 3.00 9.00 10.26
N ARG A 162 2.47 8.21 11.19
CA ARG A 162 3.17 7.03 11.73
C ARG A 162 3.42 5.96 10.67
N LEU A 163 2.43 5.69 9.83
CA LEU A 163 2.57 4.76 8.73
C LEU A 163 3.66 5.24 7.75
N TYR A 164 3.67 6.52 7.40
CA TYR A 164 4.70 7.11 6.54
C TYR A 164 6.10 6.98 7.15
N GLU A 165 6.26 7.24 8.45
CA GLU A 165 7.56 7.06 9.13
C GLU A 165 8.06 5.62 9.03
N VAL A 166 7.22 4.63 9.36
CA VAL A 166 7.59 3.22 9.30
C VAL A 166 7.81 2.76 7.85
N LEU A 167 6.95 3.19 6.93
CA LEU A 167 7.03 2.84 5.51
C LEU A 167 8.27 3.44 4.85
N SER A 168 8.61 4.69 5.14
CA SER A 168 9.82 5.35 4.62
C SER A 168 11.09 4.68 5.12
N LEU A 169 11.14 4.29 6.40
CA LEU A 169 12.24 3.49 6.94
C LEU A 169 12.37 2.14 6.25
N ALA A 170 11.24 1.42 6.06
CA ALA A 170 11.23 0.13 5.39
C ALA A 170 11.60 0.22 3.89
N ALA A 171 11.22 1.31 3.23
CA ALA A 171 11.47 1.57 1.81
C ALA A 171 12.86 2.17 1.52
N THR A 172 13.58 2.60 2.55
CA THR A 172 14.99 2.99 2.48
C THR A 172 15.85 1.72 2.51
N PRO A 173 16.99 1.67 1.80
CA PRO A 173 17.93 0.56 2.00
C PRO A 173 18.35 0.58 3.47
N SER A 174 18.36 -0.57 4.15
CA SER A 174 19.25 -0.66 5.30
C SER A 174 20.65 -0.30 4.79
N PRO A 175 21.43 0.53 5.52
CA PRO A 175 22.85 0.59 5.24
C PRO A 175 23.37 -0.83 5.38
N SER A 176 23.58 -1.50 4.24
CA SER A 176 24.23 -2.79 4.24
C SER A 176 25.58 -2.54 4.86
N VAL A 177 25.72 -3.11 6.05
CA VAL A 177 26.95 -3.63 6.61
C VAL A 177 27.89 -4.03 5.47
N TYR A 178 28.78 -3.11 5.09
CA TYR A 178 30.00 -3.43 4.37
C TYR A 178 30.91 -4.14 5.39
N THR A 179 30.59 -5.39 5.70
CA THR A 179 31.57 -6.40 6.11
C THR A 179 31.29 -7.59 5.19
N ARG A 180 32.20 -8.05 4.34
CA ARG A 180 33.67 -8.04 4.36
C ARG A 180 34.21 -7.86 2.94
#